data_AF-A0A7S0A858-F1
#
_entry.id   AF-A0A7S0A858-F1
#
_cell.length_a   1.000
_cell.length_b   1.000
_cell.length_c   1.000
_cell.angle_alpha   90.00
_cell.angle_beta   90.00
_cell.angle_gamma   90.00
#
_symmetry.space_group_name_H-M   'P 1'
#
loop_
_entity.id
_entity.type
_entity.pdbx_description
1 polymer ?
#
loop_
_entity_poly.entity_id
_entity_poly.type
_entity_poly.pdbx_seq_one_letter_code
_entity_poly.pdbx_strand_id
1 'polypeptide(L)'
;SSVVGLSRGRLASGSLDKCVKVWDVEAGSCIATLEGHNDAVLSVTALDGGKLASGSDDRSIRLWDPQLGACIRTLVGHSGPVWSLANLGGALHRHNDGAKRLGAVRC
;
A
#
# COMPACT_ATOMS: atom_id res chain seq x y z
N SER A 1 -1.96 -1.58 -15.28
CA SER A 1 -1.89 -0.28 -14.59
C SER A 1 -3.04 -0.17 -13.61
N SER A 2 -2.76 0.22 -12.37
CA SER A 2 -3.72 0.23 -11.25
C SER A 2 -3.43 1.44 -10.35
N VAL A 3 -4.45 1.95 -9.65
CA VAL A 3 -4.35 3.09 -8.74
C VAL A 3 -5.09 2.78 -7.44
N VAL A 4 -4.54 3.23 -6.30
CA VAL A 4 -5.16 3.09 -4.98
C VAL A 4 -5.06 4.40 -4.20
N GLY A 5 -6.15 4.76 -3.51
CA GLY A 5 -6.16 5.89 -2.60
C GLY A 5 -5.42 5.57 -1.30
N LEU A 6 -4.65 6.52 -0.79
CA LEU A 6 -3.96 6.45 0.48
C LEU A 6 -4.54 7.49 1.45
N SER A 7 -4.15 7.39 2.72
CA SER A 7 -4.47 8.43 3.72
C SER A 7 -3.81 9.78 3.37
N ARG A 8 -4.44 10.88 3.82
CA ARG A 8 -3.92 12.25 3.73
C ARG A 8 -3.77 12.79 2.30
N GLY A 9 -4.78 12.57 1.44
CA GLY A 9 -4.76 13.15 0.09
C GLY A 9 -3.63 12.64 -0.80
N ARG A 10 -3.22 11.39 -0.62
CA ARG A 10 -2.19 10.75 -1.44
C ARG A 10 -2.78 9.62 -2.27
N LEU A 11 -2.16 9.32 -3.39
CA LEU A 11 -2.48 8.16 -4.21
C LEU A 11 -1.21 7.36 -4.53
N ALA A 12 -1.36 6.08 -4.81
CA ALA A 12 -0.30 5.26 -5.40
C ALA A 12 -0.77 4.67 -6.72
N SER A 13 0.15 4.57 -7.69
CA SER A 13 -0.14 4.03 -9.01
C SER A 13 0.96 3.06 -9.45
N GLY A 14 0.57 1.96 -10.08
CA GLY A 14 1.46 1.04 -10.80
C GLY A 14 1.32 1.18 -12.31
N SER A 15 2.44 1.14 -13.02
CA SER A 15 2.52 1.40 -14.47
C SER A 15 3.36 0.36 -15.22
N LEU A 16 3.27 0.40 -16.55
CA LEU A 16 4.09 -0.40 -17.47
C LEU A 16 5.57 0.03 -17.47
N ASP A 17 5.88 1.20 -16.90
CA ASP A 17 7.25 1.66 -16.64
C ASP A 17 7.97 0.89 -15.53
N LYS A 18 7.35 -0.18 -15.02
CA LYS A 18 7.87 -1.09 -13.98
C LYS A 18 7.98 -0.43 -12.60
N CYS A 19 7.39 0.75 -12.43
CA CYS A 19 7.47 1.51 -11.19
C CYS A 19 6.14 1.56 -10.46
N VAL A 20 6.22 1.72 -9.14
CA VAL A 20 5.12 2.24 -8.33
C VAL A 20 5.43 3.69 -8.01
N LYS A 21 4.50 4.61 -8.26
CA LYS A 21 4.64 6.03 -7.93
C LYS A 21 3.65 6.42 -6.84
N VAL A 22 4.08 7.28 -5.94
CA VAL A 22 3.25 7.88 -4.90
C VAL A 22 3.15 9.38 -5.16
N TRP A 23 1.94 9.91 -5.05
CA TRP A 23 1.63 11.27 -5.42
C TRP A 23 0.96 12.00 -4.27
N ASP A 24 1.30 13.28 -4.15
CA ASP A 24 0.52 14.24 -3.40
C ASP A 24 -0.56 14.81 -4.32
N VAL A 25 -1.84 14.58 -4.00
CA VAL A 25 -2.96 15.02 -4.84
C VAL A 25 -3.12 16.54 -4.80
N GLU A 26 -2.86 17.16 -3.64
CA GLU A 26 -3.05 18.60 -3.43
C GLU A 26 -1.97 19.39 -4.16
N ALA A 27 -0.72 18.97 -4.03
CA ALA A 27 0.42 19.58 -4.71
C ALA A 27 0.55 19.15 -6.19
N GLY A 28 -0.18 18.12 -6.61
CA GLY A 28 -0.12 17.58 -7.98
C GLY A 28 1.26 17.03 -8.36
N SER A 29 2.04 16.54 -7.39
CA SER A 29 3.43 16.15 -7.59
C SER A 29 3.72 14.71 -7.21
N CYS A 30 4.67 14.09 -7.91
CA CYS A 30 5.19 12.77 -7.57
C CYS A 30 6.18 12.91 -6.40
N ILE A 31 5.86 12.31 -5.26
CA ILE A 31 6.67 12.42 -4.04
C ILE A 31 7.56 11.19 -3.80
N ALA A 32 7.27 10.07 -4.46
CA ALA A 32 8.16 8.90 -4.46
C ALA A 32 8.00 8.09 -5.75
N THR A 33 9.12 7.59 -6.27
CA THR A 33 9.16 6.55 -7.30
C THR A 33 9.86 5.33 -6.73
N LEU A 34 9.16 4.21 -6.75
CA LEU A 34 9.60 2.94 -6.17
C LEU A 34 9.94 2.00 -7.33
N GLU A 35 11.24 1.81 -7.52
CA GLU A 35 11.80 1.02 -8.61
C GLU A 35 12.23 -0.35 -8.10
N GLY A 36 12.10 -1.38 -8.94
CA GLY A 36 12.60 -2.71 -8.62
C GLY A 36 11.84 -3.88 -9.24
N HIS A 37 10.64 -3.68 -9.78
CA HIS A 37 10.03 -4.70 -10.63
C HIS A 37 10.82 -4.85 -11.93
N ASN A 38 10.92 -6.09 -12.41
CA ASN A 38 11.62 -6.37 -13.67
C ASN A 38 10.69 -6.23 -14.89
N ASP A 39 9.39 -6.11 -14.65
CA ASP A 39 8.36 -5.96 -15.67
C ASP A 39 7.18 -5.10 -15.18
N ALA A 40 6.18 -4.92 -16.03
CA ALA A 40 5.01 -4.08 -15.80
C ALA A 40 4.36 -4.31 -14.43
N VAL A 41 4.00 -3.22 -13.74
CA VAL A 41 3.20 -3.29 -12.52
C VAL A 41 1.73 -3.30 -12.90
N LEU A 42 1.08 -4.42 -12.63
CA LEU A 42 -0.28 -4.70 -13.06
C LEU A 42 -1.30 -4.28 -12.00
N SER A 43 -0.94 -4.44 -10.71
CA SER A 43 -1.81 -4.14 -9.58
C SER A 43 -1.05 -3.47 -8.43
N VAL A 44 -1.71 -2.57 -7.71
CA VAL A 44 -1.20 -1.95 -6.48
C VAL A 44 -2.31 -1.92 -5.44
N THR A 45 -1.98 -2.22 -4.18
CA THR A 45 -2.91 -2.11 -3.05
C THR A 45 -2.23 -1.48 -1.84
N ALA A 46 -3.03 -0.81 -1.00
CA ALA A 46 -2.56 -0.20 0.23
C ALA A 46 -2.61 -1.22 1.37
N LEU A 47 -1.61 -1.18 2.25
CA LEU A 47 -1.52 -2.01 3.44
C LEU A 47 -1.53 -1.17 4.71
N ASP A 48 -1.74 -1.82 5.85
CA ASP A 48 -1.67 -1.18 7.15
C ASP A 48 -0.32 -0.51 7.42
N GLY A 49 -0.37 0.61 8.12
CA GLY A 49 0.82 1.39 8.46
C GLY A 49 1.44 2.13 7.26
N GLY A 50 0.67 2.39 6.20
CA GLY A 50 1.11 3.23 5.07
C GLY A 50 2.05 2.53 4.08
N LYS A 51 2.13 1.20 4.14
CA LYS A 51 2.89 0.38 3.19
C LYS A 51 2.08 0.12 1.92
N LEU A 52 2.74 -0.32 0.86
CA LEU A 52 2.11 -0.71 -0.39
C LEU A 52 2.50 -2.15 -0.74
N ALA A 53 1.60 -2.84 -1.44
CA ALA A 53 1.94 -4.05 -2.17
C ALA A 53 1.66 -3.86 -3.66
N SER A 54 2.52 -4.40 -4.51
CA SER A 54 2.35 -4.40 -5.96
C SER A 54 2.53 -5.79 -6.54
N GLY A 55 1.73 -6.11 -7.56
CA GLY A 55 1.81 -7.31 -8.37
C GLY A 55 2.26 -6.97 -9.78
N SER A 56 3.14 -7.80 -10.34
CA SER A 56 3.77 -7.54 -11.64
C SER A 56 3.69 -8.74 -12.59
N ASP A 57 3.90 -8.44 -13.87
CA ASP A 57 4.12 -9.42 -14.93
C ASP A 57 5.41 -10.24 -14.70
N ASP A 58 6.33 -9.74 -13.87
CA ASP A 58 7.52 -10.48 -13.41
C ASP A 58 7.22 -11.62 -12.42
N ARG A 59 5.93 -11.89 -12.18
CA ARG A 59 5.40 -12.98 -11.32
C ARG A 59 5.69 -12.80 -9.84
N SER A 60 6.18 -11.63 -9.44
CA SER A 60 6.45 -11.31 -8.04
C SER A 60 5.39 -10.37 -7.45
N ILE A 61 5.27 -10.45 -6.13
CA ILE A 61 4.60 -9.43 -5.32
C ILE A 61 5.69 -8.71 -4.54
N ARG A 62 5.72 -7.38 -4.59
CA ARG A 62 6.66 -6.57 -3.80
C ARG A 62 5.93 -5.76 -2.76
N LEU A 63 6.50 -5.70 -1.55
CA LEU A 63 6.07 -4.83 -0.47
C LEU A 63 7.01 -3.63 -0.37
N TRP A 64 6.44 -2.45 -0.22
CA TRP A 64 7.16 -1.19 -0.23
C TRP A 64 6.90 -0.39 1.02
N ASP A 65 7.94 0.32 1.47
CA ASP A 65 7.81 1.43 2.40
C ASP A 65 8.02 2.74 1.64
N PRO A 66 6.96 3.51 1.35
CA PRO A 66 7.08 4.80 0.68
C PRO A 66 7.89 5.83 1.48
N GLN A 67 8.01 5.71 2.80
CA GLN A 67 8.82 6.61 3.62
C GLN A 67 10.32 6.35 3.46
N LEU A 68 10.68 5.08 3.26
CA LEU A 68 12.08 4.68 3.00
C LEU A 68 12.42 4.72 1.51
N GLY A 69 11.42 4.84 0.63
CA GLY A 69 11.61 4.77 -0.82
C GLY A 69 12.09 3.39 -1.30
N ALA A 70 11.86 2.34 -0.52
CA ALA A 70 12.53 1.05 -0.71
C ALA A 70 11.55 -0.14 -0.77
N CYS A 71 11.95 -1.17 -1.53
CA CYS A 71 11.33 -2.49 -1.48
C CYS A 71 11.75 -3.20 -0.18
N ILE A 72 10.79 -3.50 0.69
CA ILE A 72 11.04 -4.18 1.97
C ILE A 72 11.13 -5.70 1.76
N ARG A 73 10.32 -6.23 0.84
CA ARG A 73 10.20 -7.67 0.64
C ARG A 73 9.70 -7.99 -0.77
N THR A 74 10.23 -9.06 -1.33
CA THR A 74 9.73 -9.69 -2.56
C THR A 74 9.18 -11.06 -2.20
N LEU A 75 7.95 -11.33 -2.65
CA LEU A 75 7.31 -12.64 -2.57
C LEU A 75 7.31 -13.24 -3.98
N VAL A 76 7.81 -14.47 -4.06
CA VAL A 76 7.88 -15.25 -5.30
C VAL A 76 7.14 -16.56 -5.09
N GLY A 77 6.51 -17.08 -6.14
CA GLY A 77 5.76 -18.33 -6.05
C GLY A 77 4.71 -18.49 -7.14
N HIS A 78 4.24 -17.40 -7.75
CA HIS A 78 3.39 -17.48 -8.93
C HIS A 78 4.19 -17.94 -10.15
N SER A 79 3.60 -18.83 -10.96
CA SER A 79 4.16 -19.28 -12.23
C SER A 79 3.81 -18.37 -13.41
N GLY A 80 2.94 -17.39 -13.19
CA GLY A 80 2.50 -16.41 -14.18
C GLY A 80 2.28 -15.01 -13.57
N PRO A 81 1.78 -14.05 -14.37
CA PRO A 81 1.61 -12.67 -13.97
C PRO A 81 0.68 -12.49 -12.77
N VAL A 82 0.99 -11.53 -11.91
CA VAL A 82 0.11 -11.14 -10.80
C VAL A 82 -0.81 -10.02 -11.24
N TRP A 83 -1.96 -10.39 -11.79
CA TRP A 83 -2.92 -9.46 -12.39
C TRP A 83 -3.61 -8.54 -11.38
N SER A 84 -3.91 -9.04 -10.17
CA SER A 84 -4.69 -8.32 -9.19
C SER A 84 -4.27 -8.68 -7.77
N LEU A 85 -4.33 -7.68 -6.89
CA LEU A 85 -4.15 -7.80 -5.45
C LEU A 85 -5.32 -7.13 -4.74
N ALA A 86 -5.77 -7.73 -3.65
CA ALA A 86 -6.73 -7.13 -2.73
C ALA A 86 -6.18 -7.24 -1.31
N ASN A 87 -6.34 -6.17 -0.53
CA ASN A 87 -6.09 -6.19 0.90
C ASN A 87 -7.43 -6.25 1.64
N LEU A 88 -7.55 -7.18 2.59
CA LEU A 88 -8.74 -7.33 3.43
C LEU A 88 -8.74 -6.35 4.63
N GLY A 89 -7.61 -5.69 4.91
CA GLY A 89 -7.45 -4.71 5.99
C GLY A 89 -7.90 -3.31 5.56
N GLY A 90 -9.16 -2.96 5.86
CA GLY A 90 -9.71 -1.61 5.62
C GLY A 90 -11.08 -1.32 6.25
N ALA A 91 -11.76 -2.32 6.85
CA ALA A 91 -13.15 -2.19 7.31
C ALA A 91 -13.38 -2.40 8.81
N LEU A 92 -12.34 -2.35 9.66
CA LEU A 92 -12.54 -2.28 11.11
C LEU A 92 -12.24 -0.87 11.61
N HIS A 93 -13.18 0.04 11.33
CA HIS A 93 -13.42 1.16 12.23
C HIS A 93 -13.77 0.56 13.60
N ARG A 94 -12.80 0.50 14.51
CA ARG A 94 -13.09 0.30 15.94
C ARG A 94 -13.84 1.53 16.42
N HIS A 95 -15.17 1.46 16.40
CA HIS A 95 -16.02 2.35 17.19
C HIS A 95 -15.70 2.05 18.66
N ASN A 96 -14.83 2.86 19.26
CA ASN A 96 -14.63 2.83 20.71
C ASN A 96 -15.51 3.92 21.32
N ASP A 97 -16.82 3.69 21.31
CA ASP A 97 -17.73 4.48 22.13
C ASP A 97 -17.52 4.10 23.60
N GLY A 98 -17.15 5.11 24.39
CA GLY A 98 -17.65 5.24 25.75
C GLY A 98 -17.21 4.21 26.79
N ALA A 99 -15.90 3.99 26.99
CA ALA A 99 -15.42 3.55 28.30
C ALA A 99 -14.96 4.76 29.13
N LYS A 100 -15.96 5.46 29.68
CA LYS A 100 -15.80 6.44 30.75
C LYS A 100 -14.99 5.76 31.87
N ARG A 101 -13.77 6.23 32.12
CA ARG A 101 -13.00 5.88 33.33
C ARG A 101 -13.81 6.36 34.53
N LEU A 102 -14.62 5.49 35.10
CA LEU A 102 -15.10 5.67 36.47
C LEU A 102 -13.96 5.26 37.38
N GLY A 103 -13.59 6.23 38.23
CA GLY A 103 -12.47 6.15 39.15
C GLY A 103 -12.58 4.96 40.09
N ALA A 104 -11.40 4.53 40.52
CA ALA A 104 -11.25 3.68 41.68
C ALA A 104 -12.02 4.25 42.86
N VAL A 105 -12.86 3.43 43.47
CA VAL A 105 -13.10 3.51 44.91
C VAL A 105 -12.73 2.14 45.46
N ARG A 106 -11.63 2.12 46.20
CA ARG A 106 -11.29 1.04 47.14
C ARG A 106 -12.25 1.15 48.33
N CYS A 107 -12.85 0.02 48.69
CA CYS A 107 -13.08 -0.54 50.03
C CYS A 107 -13.86 -1.84 49.82
#